data_AF-A0A0C3F687-F1
#
_entry.id   AF-A0A0C3F687-F1
#
_cell.length_a   1.000
_cell.length_b   1.000
_cell.length_c   1.000
_cell.angle_alpha   90.00
_cell.angle_beta   90.00
_cell.angle_gamma   90.00
#
_symmetry.space_group_name_H-M   'P 1'
#
loop_
_entity.id
_entity.type
_entity.pdbx_description
1 polymer ?
#
loop_
_entity_poly.entity_id
_entity_poly.type
_entity_poly.pdbx_seq_one_letter_code
_entity_poly.pdbx_strand_id
1 'polypeptide(L)'
;MSLPSCEPQAPPSSLPSPSESQEPPDTSSWPQHAVDAYSYLLREPGISPDTGEKVGEDRKWGDEWASCVRQFMEFQQLSGFPDEGSSFSSKGGITKPTEISYWQKAHRPWKDQPLRNKTLAQFLVDWWAWWKSLQPATRISDAGCDLVAPSMGMDWSSLRKSGRNGFLLVMLSLTWWGKFSALDEKWRLAVTDVTAALHCLCDSHKPPSTTTPNPRKRKPDVLGSSSHANTASSRKKHKPAKGDTCAQPPVNNPSKSRQLRNRCHK
;
A
#
# COMPACT_ATOMS: atom_id res chain seq x y z
N MET A 1 -56.88 -22.95 -32.35
CA MET A 1 -55.69 -22.09 -32.35
C MET A 1 -55.97 -20.93 -31.41
N SER A 2 -55.35 -20.95 -30.23
CA SER A 2 -55.49 -19.90 -29.22
C SER A 2 -54.11 -19.68 -28.60
N LEU A 3 -53.56 -18.48 -28.78
CA LEU A 3 -52.29 -18.07 -28.17
C LEU A 3 -52.56 -17.52 -26.77
N PRO A 4 -51.75 -17.85 -25.74
CA PRO A 4 -51.87 -17.24 -24.44
C PRO A 4 -51.26 -15.83 -24.44
N SER A 5 -52.03 -14.90 -23.89
CA SER A 5 -51.67 -13.51 -23.64
C SER A 5 -50.61 -13.43 -22.53
N CYS A 6 -49.50 -12.73 -22.76
CA CYS A 6 -48.45 -12.50 -21.78
C CYS A 6 -48.65 -11.11 -21.16
N GLU A 7 -49.02 -11.07 -19.89
CA GLU A 7 -49.18 -9.87 -19.08
C GLU A 7 -47.82 -9.39 -18.55
N PRO A 8 -47.50 -8.09 -18.55
CA PRO A 8 -46.20 -7.60 -18.09
C PRO A 8 -46.14 -7.51 -16.56
N GLN A 9 -45.23 -8.28 -15.95
CA GLN A 9 -44.88 -8.16 -14.54
C GLN A 9 -44.23 -6.80 -14.25
N ALA A 10 -44.78 -6.09 -13.25
CA ALA A 10 -44.20 -4.88 -12.67
C ALA A 10 -42.83 -5.18 -12.02
N PRO A 11 -41.86 -4.25 -12.09
CA PRO A 11 -40.56 -4.43 -11.47
C PRO A 11 -40.67 -4.37 -9.94
N PRO A 12 -39.96 -5.22 -9.18
CA PRO A 12 -39.82 -5.01 -7.75
C PRO A 12 -39.01 -3.73 -7.49
N SER A 13 -39.70 -2.67 -7.08
CA SER A 13 -39.10 -1.51 -6.41
C SER A 13 -38.49 -1.95 -5.09
N SER A 14 -37.18 -1.73 -4.93
CA SER A 14 -36.50 -1.31 -3.69
C SER A 14 -34.99 -1.30 -3.95
N LEU A 15 -34.49 -0.23 -4.59
CA LEU A 15 -33.07 0.11 -4.54
C LEU A 15 -32.81 0.74 -3.16
N PRO A 16 -31.77 0.30 -2.42
CA PRO A 16 -31.36 1.00 -1.21
C PRO A 16 -30.84 2.38 -1.58
N SER A 17 -31.38 3.42 -0.92
CA SER A 17 -30.94 4.81 -1.05
C SER A 17 -29.45 4.94 -0.67
N PRO A 18 -28.59 5.55 -1.50
CA PRO A 18 -27.23 5.88 -1.13
C PRO A 18 -27.24 7.26 -0.48
N SER A 19 -27.57 7.33 0.80
CA SER A 19 -27.42 8.55 1.61
C SER A 19 -27.11 8.16 3.04
N GLU A 20 -26.06 7.36 3.21
CA GLU A 20 -25.43 7.25 4.51
C GLU A 20 -24.46 8.43 4.61
N SER A 21 -24.93 9.52 5.22
CA SER A 21 -24.09 10.63 5.66
C SER A 21 -23.11 10.09 6.71
N GLN A 22 -21.99 9.54 6.25
CA GLN A 22 -20.97 8.99 7.12
C GLN A 22 -20.24 10.14 7.83
N GLU A 23 -20.42 10.19 9.14
CA GLU A 23 -19.79 11.14 10.05
C GLU A 23 -18.25 11.05 9.92
N PRO A 24 -17.51 12.18 9.99
CA PRO A 24 -16.05 12.14 9.94
C PRO A 24 -15.48 11.21 11.03
N PRO A 25 -14.37 10.51 10.75
CA PRO A 25 -13.74 9.63 11.71
C PRO A 25 -13.29 10.42 12.95
N ASP A 26 -13.50 9.84 14.14
CA ASP A 26 -12.94 10.37 15.37
C ASP A 26 -11.40 10.28 15.34
N THR A 27 -10.75 11.43 15.27
CA THR A 27 -9.29 11.55 15.20
C THR A 27 -8.64 11.78 16.57
N SER A 28 -9.42 11.81 17.65
CA SER A 28 -8.93 12.15 19.00
C SER A 28 -7.82 11.22 19.51
N SER A 29 -7.83 9.96 19.09
CA SER A 29 -6.84 8.95 19.47
C SER A 29 -5.70 8.79 18.47
N TRP A 30 -5.68 9.57 17.37
CA TRP A 30 -4.69 9.41 16.30
C TRP A 30 -3.39 10.12 16.66
N PRO A 31 -2.22 9.59 16.26
CA PRO A 31 -0.98 10.32 16.43
C PRO A 31 -0.94 11.53 15.48
N GLN A 32 -0.20 12.57 15.87
CA GLN A 32 -0.21 13.87 15.19
C GLN A 32 0.09 13.77 13.68
N HIS A 33 1.05 12.94 13.27
CA HIS A 33 1.39 12.79 11.85
C HIS A 33 0.26 12.19 11.01
N ALA A 34 -0.60 11.36 11.61
CA ALA A 34 -1.79 10.83 10.94
C ALA A 34 -2.89 11.89 10.82
N VAL A 35 -3.07 12.73 11.85
CA VAL A 35 -3.97 13.88 11.83
C VAL A 35 -3.53 14.90 10.78
N ASP A 36 -2.23 15.19 10.71
CA ASP A 36 -1.64 16.11 9.73
C ASP A 36 -1.86 15.59 8.30
N ALA A 37 -1.60 14.29 8.06
CA ALA A 37 -1.83 13.67 6.77
C ALA A 37 -3.30 13.73 6.36
N TYR A 38 -4.21 13.34 7.25
CA TYR A 38 -5.66 13.39 7.00
C TYR A 38 -6.13 14.81 6.70
N SER A 39 -5.70 15.78 7.50
CA SER A 39 -6.01 17.20 7.31
C SER A 39 -5.49 17.72 5.97
N TYR A 40 -4.26 17.39 5.59
CA TYR A 40 -3.69 17.81 4.31
C TYR A 40 -4.40 17.18 3.10
N LEU A 41 -4.82 15.92 3.20
CA LEU A 41 -5.51 15.20 2.13
C LEU A 41 -6.95 15.69 1.92
N LEU A 42 -7.61 16.21 2.97
CA LEU A 42 -8.97 16.73 2.87
C LEU A 42 -9.06 18.24 2.78
N ARG A 43 -8.00 18.98 3.12
CA ARG A 43 -8.04 20.44 3.15
C ARG A 43 -6.95 21.04 2.27
N GLU A 44 -7.29 22.15 1.66
CA GLU A 44 -6.36 22.99 0.94
C GLU A 44 -5.51 23.78 1.94
N PRO A 45 -4.18 23.79 1.82
CA PRO A 45 -3.34 24.64 2.66
C PRO A 45 -3.55 26.11 2.27
N GLY A 46 -4.48 26.78 2.95
CA GLY A 46 -4.81 28.19 2.80
C GLY A 46 -4.17 29.07 3.87
N ILE A 47 -4.00 30.36 3.54
CA ILE A 47 -3.79 31.43 4.51
C ILE A 47 -4.98 32.37 4.31
N SER A 48 -5.75 32.59 5.37
CA SER A 48 -6.86 33.54 5.37
C SER A 48 -6.30 34.93 5.05
N PRO A 49 -6.79 35.61 3.99
CA PRO A 49 -6.31 36.93 3.61
C PRO A 49 -6.61 37.99 4.67
N ASP A 50 -7.65 37.78 5.49
CA ASP A 50 -8.12 38.77 6.48
C ASP A 50 -7.44 38.64 7.84
N THR A 51 -7.11 37.42 8.26
CA THR A 51 -6.52 37.15 9.60
C THR A 51 -5.06 36.71 9.56
N GLY A 52 -4.55 36.33 8.38
CA GLY A 52 -3.24 35.69 8.26
C GLY A 52 -3.17 34.29 8.89
N GLU A 53 -4.28 33.79 9.44
CA GLU A 53 -4.36 32.46 10.02
C GLU A 53 -4.47 31.39 8.92
N LYS A 54 -3.89 30.22 9.15
CA LYS A 54 -4.05 29.07 8.25
C LYS A 54 -5.46 28.50 8.38
N VAL A 55 -6.41 29.09 7.67
CA VAL A 55 -7.73 28.50 7.50
C VAL A 55 -7.67 27.64 6.24
N GLY A 56 -7.63 26.32 6.43
CA GLY A 56 -7.70 25.39 5.30
C GLY A 56 -9.13 25.21 4.83
N GLU A 57 -9.40 25.44 3.56
CA GLU A 57 -10.71 25.13 2.95
C GLU A 57 -10.81 23.64 2.63
N ASP A 58 -12.01 23.06 2.71
CA ASP A 58 -12.20 21.64 2.38
C ASP A 58 -12.04 21.40 0.87
N ARG A 59 -11.30 20.35 0.51
CA ARG A 59 -11.16 19.85 -0.86
C ARG A 59 -12.46 19.18 -1.29
N LYS A 60 -13.30 19.94 -2.00
CA LYS A 60 -14.56 19.46 -2.59
C LYS A 60 -14.30 18.67 -3.88
N TRP A 61 -13.55 17.57 -3.79
CA TRP A 61 -13.10 16.77 -4.94
C TRP A 61 -13.98 15.56 -5.25
N GLY A 62 -15.15 15.48 -4.61
CA GLY A 62 -16.11 14.40 -4.78
C GLY A 62 -15.94 13.26 -3.78
N ASP A 63 -16.96 12.42 -3.72
CA ASP A 63 -17.05 11.30 -2.78
C ASP A 63 -16.00 10.22 -3.09
N GLU A 64 -15.57 10.08 -4.35
CA GLU A 64 -14.54 9.11 -4.72
C GLU A 64 -13.21 9.41 -4.02
N TRP A 65 -12.82 10.69 -3.96
CA TRP A 65 -11.62 11.11 -3.24
C TRP A 65 -11.76 10.92 -1.73
N ALA A 66 -12.90 11.34 -1.15
CA ALA A 66 -13.16 11.17 0.27
C ALA A 66 -13.13 9.68 0.66
N SER A 67 -13.69 8.79 -0.17
CA SER A 67 -13.62 7.35 0.01
C SER A 67 -12.19 6.82 -0.06
N CYS A 68 -11.39 7.27 -1.03
CA CYS A 68 -9.98 6.91 -1.15
C CYS A 68 -9.18 7.29 0.10
N VAL A 69 -9.36 8.52 0.59
CA VAL A 69 -8.70 9.02 1.82
C VAL A 69 -9.11 8.20 3.04
N ARG A 70 -10.41 7.89 3.21
CA ARG A 70 -10.88 7.05 4.32
C ARG A 70 -10.25 5.66 4.29
N GLN A 71 -10.22 5.01 3.13
CA GLN A 71 -9.60 3.70 3.03
C GLN A 71 -8.10 3.74 3.32
N PHE A 72 -7.41 4.81 2.90
CA PHE A 72 -6.01 5.02 3.25
C PHE A 72 -5.82 5.18 4.77
N MET A 73 -6.70 5.92 5.45
CA MET A 73 -6.63 6.06 6.90
C MET A 73 -6.91 4.74 7.63
N GLU A 74 -7.87 3.94 7.16
CA GLU A 74 -8.11 2.59 7.69
C GLU A 74 -6.86 1.70 7.52
N PHE A 75 -6.23 1.72 6.34
CA PHE A 75 -4.99 0.99 6.09
C PHE A 75 -3.86 1.39 7.06
N GLN A 76 -3.71 2.69 7.31
CA GLN A 76 -2.72 3.19 8.25
C GLN A 76 -3.07 2.81 9.69
N GLN A 77 -4.35 2.87 10.07
CA GLN A 77 -4.85 2.48 11.38
C GLN A 77 -4.62 0.99 11.67
N LEU A 78 -4.92 0.11 10.71
CA LEU A 78 -4.67 -1.33 10.80
C LEU A 78 -3.18 -1.66 10.98
N SER A 79 -2.31 -0.77 10.51
CA SER A 79 -0.86 -0.86 10.69
C SER A 79 -0.36 -0.20 11.98
N GLY A 80 -1.24 0.42 12.78
CA GLY A 80 -0.88 1.15 14.00
C GLY A 80 -0.28 2.55 13.76
N PHE A 81 -0.59 3.20 12.64
CA PHE A 81 -0.08 4.53 12.24
C PHE A 81 1.45 4.69 12.37
N PRO A 82 2.26 3.81 11.77
CA PRO A 82 3.70 3.93 11.90
C PRO A 82 4.17 5.22 11.20
N ASP A 83 4.99 6.05 11.87
CA ASP A 83 5.58 7.23 11.21
C ASP A 83 6.64 6.79 10.20
N GLU A 84 7.57 5.94 10.67
CA GLU A 84 8.57 5.29 9.82
C GLU A 84 8.03 4.00 9.22
N GLY A 85 8.52 3.66 8.03
CA GLY A 85 8.12 2.42 7.37
C GLY A 85 9.04 2.07 6.22
N SER A 86 8.96 0.82 5.79
CA SER A 86 9.66 0.37 4.60
C SER A 86 9.20 1.17 3.38
N SER A 87 10.15 1.71 2.62
CA SER A 87 9.87 2.35 1.34
C SER A 87 9.51 1.32 0.27
N PHE A 88 8.80 1.76 -0.76
CA PHE A 88 8.75 1.01 -2.01
C PHE A 88 10.17 0.86 -2.57
N SER A 89 10.54 -0.36 -2.95
CA SER A 89 11.78 -0.65 -3.66
C SER A 89 11.62 -0.31 -5.13
N SER A 90 12.65 0.24 -5.77
CA SER A 90 12.68 0.40 -7.23
C SER A 90 12.70 -0.98 -7.88
N LYS A 91 11.68 -1.30 -8.68
CA LYS A 91 11.62 -2.55 -9.45
C LYS A 91 11.89 -2.24 -10.93
N GLY A 92 12.78 -3.00 -11.56
CA GLY A 92 13.06 -2.86 -13.01
C GLY A 92 13.57 -1.48 -13.43
N GLY A 93 14.26 -0.75 -12.53
CA GLY A 93 14.72 0.62 -12.80
C GLY A 93 13.61 1.69 -12.76
N ILE A 94 12.35 1.29 -12.55
CA ILE A 94 11.23 2.21 -12.40
C ILE A 94 11.31 2.82 -11.00
N THR A 95 11.32 4.15 -10.95
CA THR A 95 11.37 4.93 -9.71
C THR A 95 10.12 5.77 -9.55
N LYS A 96 9.86 6.21 -8.32
CA LYS A 96 8.76 7.15 -8.03
C LYS A 96 8.93 8.46 -8.81
N PRO A 97 7.84 9.18 -9.13
CA PRO A 97 7.91 10.50 -9.73
C PRO A 97 8.90 11.43 -9.01
N THR A 98 9.63 12.22 -9.80
CA THR A 98 10.69 13.12 -9.32
C THR A 98 10.19 14.14 -8.31
N GLU A 99 8.94 14.54 -8.43
CA GLU A 99 8.23 15.50 -7.59
C GLU A 99 8.18 15.00 -6.15
N ILE A 100 7.96 13.69 -5.96
CA ILE A 100 8.00 13.03 -4.65
C ILE A 100 9.41 13.09 -4.09
N SER A 101 10.43 12.82 -4.91
CA SER A 101 11.83 12.91 -4.46
C SER A 101 12.22 14.34 -4.06
N TYR A 102 11.76 15.35 -4.78
CA TYR A 102 11.97 16.75 -4.41
C TYR A 102 11.23 17.12 -3.12
N TRP A 103 10.01 16.62 -2.94
CA TRP A 103 9.22 16.85 -1.73
C TRP A 103 9.89 16.25 -0.50
N GLN A 104 10.41 15.02 -0.62
CA GLN A 104 11.18 14.37 0.45
C GLN A 104 12.46 15.13 0.79
N LYS A 105 13.20 15.60 -0.23
CA LYS A 105 14.43 16.42 -0.04
C LYS A 105 14.13 17.77 0.60
N ALA A 106 12.95 18.33 0.38
CA ALA A 106 12.51 19.58 0.99
C ALA A 106 11.99 19.40 2.44
N HIS A 107 12.31 18.29 3.10
CA HIS A 107 11.86 17.95 4.45
C HIS A 107 10.35 17.74 4.57
N ARG A 108 9.70 17.23 3.51
CA ARG A 108 8.31 16.74 3.54
C ARG A 108 7.28 17.77 4.01
N PRO A 109 7.26 18.98 3.42
CA PRO A 109 6.34 20.01 3.85
C PRO A 109 4.89 19.62 3.50
N TRP A 110 3.93 19.86 4.40
CA TRP A 110 2.50 19.70 4.13
C TRP A 110 1.96 20.82 3.21
N LYS A 111 2.48 20.84 1.99
CA LYS A 111 2.14 21.79 0.92
C LYS A 111 2.23 21.08 -0.42
N ASP A 112 1.50 21.58 -1.40
CA ASP A 112 1.55 21.00 -2.73
C ASP A 112 2.90 21.23 -3.40
N GLN A 113 3.34 20.22 -4.13
CA GLN A 113 4.60 20.26 -4.85
C GLN A 113 4.34 20.54 -6.34
N PRO A 114 4.87 21.65 -6.92
CA PRO A 114 4.71 21.91 -8.34
C PRO A 114 5.47 20.87 -9.19
N LEU A 115 5.03 20.67 -10.43
CA LEU A 115 5.68 19.78 -11.41
C LEU A 115 7.11 20.22 -11.79
N ARG A 116 7.49 21.47 -11.47
CA ARG A 116 8.80 22.10 -11.76
C ARG A 116 9.20 22.01 -13.23
N ASN A 117 9.82 20.90 -13.63
CA ASN A 117 10.49 20.72 -14.91
C ASN A 117 9.74 19.76 -15.87
N LYS A 118 8.54 19.31 -15.50
CA LYS A 118 7.75 18.38 -16.29
C LYS A 118 6.40 18.97 -16.69
N THR A 119 5.92 18.57 -17.85
CA THR A 119 4.51 18.77 -18.21
C THR A 119 3.63 17.80 -17.42
N LEU A 120 2.34 18.11 -17.30
CA LEU A 120 1.37 17.20 -16.70
C LEU A 120 1.44 15.83 -17.39
N ALA A 121 1.47 15.79 -18.72
CA ALA A 121 1.54 14.55 -19.49
C ALA A 121 2.76 13.67 -19.14
N GLN A 122 3.94 14.26 -18.95
CA GLN A 122 5.14 13.53 -18.54
C GLN A 122 4.98 12.97 -17.12
N PHE A 123 4.45 13.77 -16.19
CA PHE A 123 4.15 13.31 -14.85
C PHE A 123 3.16 12.14 -14.85
N LEU A 124 2.12 12.15 -15.71
CA LEU A 124 1.15 11.06 -15.80
C LEU A 124 1.80 9.74 -16.23
N VAL A 125 2.69 9.80 -17.23
CA VAL A 125 3.42 8.62 -17.73
C VAL A 125 4.27 8.03 -16.61
N ASP A 126 5.04 8.87 -15.92
CA ASP A 126 5.90 8.42 -14.83
C ASP A 126 5.09 7.88 -13.65
N TRP A 127 3.97 8.51 -13.32
CA TRP A 127 3.09 8.10 -12.23
C TRP A 127 2.49 6.73 -12.51
N TRP A 128 1.92 6.50 -13.70
CA TRP A 128 1.35 5.21 -14.06
C TRP A 128 2.42 4.11 -14.18
N ALA A 129 3.59 4.41 -14.75
CA ALA A 129 4.70 3.46 -14.79
C ALA A 129 5.11 3.04 -13.37
N TRP A 130 5.25 4.01 -12.47
CA TRP A 130 5.55 3.76 -11.07
C TRP A 130 4.44 2.95 -10.40
N TRP A 131 3.18 3.38 -10.48
CA TRP A 131 2.04 2.69 -9.86
C TRP A 131 1.93 1.23 -10.33
N LYS A 132 2.07 0.97 -11.64
CA LYS A 132 2.11 -0.38 -12.21
C LYS A 132 3.25 -1.22 -11.64
N SER A 133 4.44 -0.64 -11.45
CA SER A 133 5.58 -1.36 -10.87
C SER A 133 5.34 -1.80 -9.42
N LEU A 134 4.45 -1.12 -8.69
CA LEU A 134 4.12 -1.47 -7.30
C LEU A 134 3.11 -2.63 -7.20
N GLN A 135 2.37 -2.90 -8.27
CA GLN A 135 1.28 -3.88 -8.27
C GLN A 135 1.79 -5.32 -8.16
N PRO A 136 0.92 -6.25 -7.69
CA PRO A 136 1.17 -7.68 -7.77
C PRO A 136 1.44 -8.10 -9.22
N ALA A 137 2.33 -9.08 -9.43
CA ALA A 137 2.67 -9.55 -10.78
C ALA A 137 1.44 -10.12 -11.52
N THR A 138 0.53 -10.76 -10.80
CA THR A 138 -0.74 -11.30 -11.31
C THR A 138 -1.72 -10.22 -11.79
N ARG A 139 -1.45 -8.96 -11.49
CA ARG A 139 -2.26 -7.83 -11.91
C ARG A 139 -1.79 -7.22 -13.24
N ILE A 140 -0.56 -7.50 -13.65
CA ILE A 140 0.00 -7.01 -14.91
C ILE A 140 -0.48 -7.97 -15.99
N SER A 141 -1.25 -7.48 -16.97
CA SER A 141 -1.72 -8.32 -18.07
C SER A 141 -0.54 -8.89 -18.88
N ASP A 142 -0.75 -9.99 -19.61
CA ASP A 142 0.30 -10.61 -20.44
C ASP A 142 0.87 -9.64 -21.50
N ALA A 143 0.08 -8.62 -21.90
CA ALA A 143 0.52 -7.55 -22.79
C ALA A 143 1.29 -6.42 -22.08
N GLY A 144 1.33 -6.40 -20.74
CA GLY A 144 2.06 -5.42 -19.92
C GLY A 144 1.50 -3.99 -19.94
N CYS A 145 0.49 -3.73 -20.78
CA CYS A 145 -0.08 -2.40 -20.96
C CYS A 145 -1.06 -2.04 -19.84
N ASP A 146 -1.89 -2.99 -19.43
CA ASP A 146 -3.07 -2.76 -18.60
C ASP A 146 -3.01 -3.51 -17.27
N LEU A 147 -3.66 -2.94 -16.25
CA LEU A 147 -3.85 -3.57 -14.96
C LEU A 147 -5.18 -4.31 -14.93
N VAL A 148 -5.12 -5.60 -14.60
CA VAL A 148 -6.31 -6.39 -14.25
C VAL A 148 -6.95 -5.78 -13.00
N ALA A 149 -8.28 -5.89 -12.89
CA ALA A 149 -9.01 -5.40 -11.72
C ALA A 149 -8.43 -5.99 -10.41
N PRO A 150 -8.26 -5.19 -9.34
CA PRO A 150 -7.85 -5.67 -8.03
C PRO A 150 -8.75 -6.81 -7.55
N SER A 151 -8.17 -7.84 -6.94
CA SER A 151 -8.95 -8.90 -6.28
C SER A 151 -8.31 -9.34 -4.97
N MET A 152 -9.14 -9.84 -4.07
CA MET A 152 -8.74 -10.29 -2.73
C MET A 152 -7.76 -11.47 -2.74
N GLY A 153 -7.74 -12.27 -3.80
CA GLY A 153 -6.84 -13.42 -3.95
C GLY A 153 -5.42 -13.09 -4.41
N MET A 154 -5.14 -11.82 -4.74
CA MET A 154 -3.81 -11.40 -5.19
C MET A 154 -2.84 -11.19 -4.01
N ASP A 155 -1.55 -11.37 -4.27
CA ASP A 155 -0.51 -11.08 -3.27
C ASP A 155 -0.19 -9.57 -3.23
N TRP A 156 -0.80 -8.88 -2.27
CA TRP A 156 -0.61 -7.44 -2.04
C TRP A 156 0.61 -7.10 -1.16
N SER A 157 1.45 -8.08 -0.80
CA SER A 157 2.57 -7.87 0.13
C SER A 157 3.54 -6.77 -0.30
N SER A 158 3.78 -6.58 -1.60
CA SER A 158 4.66 -5.51 -2.10
C SER A 158 4.11 -4.11 -1.89
N LEU A 159 2.78 -3.99 -1.82
CA LEU A 159 2.06 -2.73 -1.66
C LEU A 159 1.72 -2.44 -0.19
N ARG A 160 1.87 -3.43 0.70
CA ARG A 160 1.70 -3.30 2.16
C ARG A 160 2.86 -2.52 2.79
N LYS A 161 2.95 -1.24 2.44
CA LYS A 161 3.95 -0.27 2.89
C LYS A 161 3.21 0.87 3.57
N SER A 162 3.17 0.85 4.89
CA SER A 162 2.61 1.91 5.72
C SER A 162 3.66 2.97 6.07
N GLY A 163 3.20 4.07 6.66
CA GLY A 163 4.05 5.18 7.10
C GLY A 163 4.54 6.11 6.01
N ARG A 164 5.44 7.04 6.37
CA ARG A 164 5.77 8.24 5.58
C ARG A 164 6.54 7.98 4.28
N ASN A 165 6.99 6.75 4.05
CA ASN A 165 7.69 6.33 2.83
C ASN A 165 6.91 5.30 2.01
N GLY A 166 5.76 4.87 2.52
CA GLY A 166 4.89 3.91 1.86
C GLY A 166 3.76 4.60 1.11
N PHE A 167 2.54 4.10 1.33
CA PHE A 167 1.34 4.48 0.60
C PHE A 167 1.01 5.98 0.70
N LEU A 168 1.45 6.68 1.75
CA LEU A 168 1.33 8.14 1.84
C LEU A 168 1.89 8.85 0.59
N LEU A 169 2.98 8.34 0.00
CA LEU A 169 3.57 8.93 -1.20
C LEU A 169 2.62 8.86 -2.41
N VAL A 170 1.84 7.79 -2.52
CA VAL A 170 0.82 7.62 -3.56
C VAL A 170 -0.28 8.67 -3.36
N MET A 171 -0.82 8.77 -2.14
CA MET A 171 -1.87 9.74 -1.80
C MET A 171 -1.46 11.19 -2.04
N LEU A 172 -0.24 11.56 -1.63
CA LEU A 172 0.31 12.90 -1.88
C LEU A 172 0.42 13.20 -3.37
N SER A 173 0.94 12.26 -4.16
CA SER A 173 1.07 12.45 -5.60
C SER A 173 -0.27 12.56 -6.33
N LEU A 174 -1.30 11.82 -5.89
CA LEU A 174 -2.68 11.98 -6.38
C LEU A 174 -3.24 13.35 -6.00
N THR A 175 -2.91 13.85 -4.82
CA THR A 175 -3.30 15.20 -4.38
C THR A 175 -2.73 16.26 -5.32
N TRP A 176 -1.44 16.18 -5.63
CA TRP A 176 -0.82 17.14 -6.55
C TRP A 176 -1.40 17.02 -7.96
N TRP A 177 -1.60 15.79 -8.45
CA TRP A 177 -2.22 15.55 -9.75
C TRP A 177 -3.62 16.16 -9.84
N GLY A 178 -4.50 15.89 -8.88
CA GLY A 178 -5.90 16.36 -8.91
C GLY A 178 -5.99 17.88 -9.09
N LYS A 179 -5.09 18.62 -8.45
CA LYS A 179 -4.93 20.07 -8.67
C LYS A 179 -4.50 20.43 -10.08
N PHE A 180 -3.44 19.80 -10.59
CA PHE A 180 -2.86 20.16 -11.88
C PHE A 180 -3.75 19.77 -13.07
N SER A 181 -4.57 18.73 -12.93
CA SER A 181 -5.45 18.27 -13.99
C SER A 181 -6.89 18.78 -13.88
N ALA A 182 -7.21 19.55 -12.84
CA ALA A 182 -8.59 19.93 -12.51
C ALA A 182 -9.52 18.70 -12.43
N LEU A 183 -9.05 17.65 -11.76
CA LEU A 183 -9.79 16.41 -11.52
C LEU A 183 -10.21 15.69 -12.83
N ASP A 184 -9.30 15.61 -13.79
CA ASP A 184 -9.55 14.96 -15.08
C ASP A 184 -9.90 13.46 -14.95
N GLU A 185 -10.40 12.89 -16.06
CA GLU A 185 -10.82 11.48 -16.09
C GLU A 185 -9.69 10.51 -15.72
N LYS A 186 -8.46 10.79 -16.15
CA LYS A 186 -7.29 9.96 -15.83
C LYS A 186 -6.98 9.98 -14.35
N TRP A 187 -7.12 11.13 -13.69
CA TRP A 187 -6.98 11.23 -12.24
C TRP A 187 -8.06 10.41 -11.52
N ARG A 188 -9.33 10.51 -11.96
CA ARG A 188 -10.42 9.70 -11.40
C ARG A 188 -10.15 8.21 -11.53
N LEU A 189 -9.67 7.75 -12.69
CA LEU A 189 -9.28 6.35 -12.89
C LEU A 189 -8.19 5.92 -11.90
N ALA A 190 -7.18 6.76 -11.68
CA ALA A 190 -6.13 6.48 -10.71
C ALA A 190 -6.66 6.43 -9.26
N VAL A 191 -7.55 7.34 -8.88
CA VAL A 191 -8.19 7.35 -7.55
C VAL A 191 -9.01 6.08 -7.34
N THR A 192 -9.82 5.69 -8.32
CA THR A 192 -10.60 4.44 -8.27
C THR A 192 -9.71 3.21 -8.12
N ASP A 193 -8.64 3.14 -8.92
CA ASP A 193 -7.69 2.03 -8.90
C ASP A 193 -6.98 1.89 -7.55
N VAL A 194 -6.51 3.02 -7.02
CA VAL A 194 -5.85 3.09 -5.71
C VAL A 194 -6.80 2.74 -4.57
N THR A 195 -8.05 3.20 -4.64
CA THR A 195 -9.10 2.86 -3.66
C THR A 195 -9.34 1.36 -3.64
N ALA A 196 -9.53 0.73 -4.80
CA ALA A 196 -9.75 -0.71 -4.88
C ALA A 196 -8.54 -1.54 -4.38
N ALA A 197 -7.31 -1.08 -4.63
CA ALA A 197 -6.10 -1.69 -4.06
C ALA A 197 -6.05 -1.56 -2.52
N LEU A 198 -6.42 -0.39 -1.98
CA LEU A 198 -6.50 -0.16 -0.53
C LEU A 198 -7.57 -1.04 0.14
N HIS A 199 -8.73 -1.21 -0.50
CA HIS A 199 -9.78 -2.14 -0.02
C HIS A 199 -9.20 -3.56 0.11
N CYS A 200 -8.50 -4.04 -0.94
CA CYS A 200 -7.88 -5.36 -0.92
C CYS A 200 -6.82 -5.50 0.20
N LEU A 201 -6.04 -4.45 0.44
CA LEU A 201 -5.04 -4.42 1.52
C LEU A 201 -5.65 -4.50 2.92
N CYS A 202 -6.76 -3.80 3.15
CA CYS A 202 -7.43 -3.74 4.45
C CYS A 202 -8.16 -5.04 4.77
N ASP A 203 -8.87 -5.63 3.81
CA ASP A 203 -9.57 -6.90 4.01
C ASP A 203 -8.59 -8.06 4.22
N SER A 204 -7.43 -8.04 3.55
CA SER A 204 -6.35 -9.01 3.79
C SER A 204 -5.70 -8.88 5.18
N HIS A 205 -6.06 -7.88 5.98
CA HIS A 205 -5.55 -7.67 7.34
C HIS A 205 -6.56 -8.09 8.42
N LYS A 206 -7.84 -8.24 8.05
CA LYS A 206 -8.86 -8.74 8.97
C LYS A 206 -8.62 -10.25 9.15
N PRO A 207 -8.57 -10.77 10.40
CA PRO A 207 -8.54 -12.20 10.60
C PRO A 207 -9.76 -12.80 9.89
N PRO A 208 -9.65 -13.99 9.26
CA PRO A 208 -10.78 -14.62 8.62
C PRO A 208 -11.88 -14.77 9.67
N SER A 209 -12.93 -13.97 9.54
CA SER A 209 -14.14 -14.09 10.35
C SER A 209 -14.56 -15.55 10.24
N THR A 210 -14.58 -16.23 11.38
CA THR A 210 -14.80 -17.66 11.48
C THR A 210 -16.17 -17.98 10.87
N THR A 211 -16.20 -18.35 9.59
CA THR A 211 -17.35 -19.00 8.98
C THR A 211 -17.61 -20.24 9.81
N THR A 212 -18.65 -20.18 10.63
CA THR A 212 -19.07 -21.27 11.50
C THR A 212 -19.25 -22.52 10.63
N PRO A 213 -18.47 -23.60 10.83
CA PRO A 213 -18.73 -24.83 10.13
C PRO A 213 -20.03 -25.41 10.70
N ASN A 214 -21.04 -25.47 9.84
CA ASN A 214 -22.33 -26.12 10.09
C ASN A 214 -22.09 -27.57 10.56
N PRO A 215 -22.44 -27.96 11.81
CA PRO A 215 -22.18 -29.29 12.31
C PRO A 215 -23.33 -30.21 11.87
N ARG A 216 -23.34 -30.59 10.59
CA ARG A 216 -24.16 -31.70 10.11
C ARG A 216 -23.36 -32.56 9.14
N LYS A 217 -22.58 -33.48 9.69
CA LYS A 217 -22.40 -34.82 9.13
C LYS A 217 -22.04 -35.79 10.24
N ARG A 218 -22.98 -36.72 10.45
CA ARG A 218 -22.95 -37.84 11.39
C ARG A 218 -21.75 -38.74 11.06
N LYS A 219 -21.02 -39.17 12.10
CA LYS A 219 -20.09 -40.30 12.05
C LYS A 219 -20.87 -41.60 11.88
N PRO A 220 -20.36 -42.60 11.16
CA PRO A 220 -20.63 -44.00 11.46
C PRO A 220 -19.58 -44.54 12.43
N ASP A 221 -20.06 -45.44 13.29
CA ASP A 221 -19.39 -46.07 14.41
C ASP A 221 -18.11 -46.85 14.08
N VAL A 222 -17.24 -46.85 15.08
CA VAL A 222 -16.05 -47.69 15.24
C VAL A 222 -16.49 -49.07 15.71
N LEU A 223 -16.07 -50.13 14.99
CA LEU A 223 -15.87 -51.46 15.57
C LEU A 223 -14.84 -52.22 14.73
N GLY A 224 -13.70 -52.58 15.34
CA GLY A 224 -12.65 -53.35 14.65
C GLY A 224 -11.34 -53.37 15.43
N SER A 225 -11.24 -54.36 16.31
CA SER A 225 -10.18 -54.57 17.29
C SER A 225 -8.84 -55.06 16.72
N SER A 226 -7.80 -54.90 17.55
CA SER A 226 -6.67 -55.83 17.77
C SER A 226 -5.28 -55.42 17.28
N SER A 227 -4.49 -54.97 18.28
CA SER A 227 -3.16 -55.44 18.68
C SER A 227 -2.18 -55.96 17.64
N HIS A 228 -0.95 -55.43 17.64
CA HIS A 228 0.28 -56.20 17.89
C HIS A 228 1.40 -55.25 18.34
N ALA A 229 1.94 -55.51 19.54
CA ALA A 229 3.19 -54.94 20.02
C ALA A 229 4.37 -55.74 19.45
N ASN A 230 5.49 -55.07 19.18
CA ASN A 230 6.81 -55.70 19.22
C ASN A 230 7.86 -54.73 19.77
N THR A 231 8.55 -55.23 20.79
CA THR A 231 9.69 -54.68 21.51
C THR A 231 11.02 -55.06 20.86
N ALA A 232 12.07 -54.34 21.30
CA ALA A 232 13.50 -54.65 21.26
C ALA A 232 14.24 -54.37 19.93
N SER A 233 15.52 -54.01 19.88
CA SER A 233 16.52 -53.44 20.80
C SER A 233 17.81 -53.33 19.97
N SER A 234 18.71 -52.40 20.35
CA SER A 234 20.15 -52.39 20.00
C SER A 234 20.48 -51.95 18.55
N ARG A 235 21.53 -51.20 18.25
CA ARG A 235 22.89 -51.24 18.80
C ARG A 235 23.67 -49.96 18.39
N LYS A 236 24.47 -49.45 19.32
CA LYS A 236 25.57 -48.47 19.11
C LYS A 236 26.62 -48.99 18.13
N LYS A 237 27.47 -48.04 17.65
CA LYS A 237 28.90 -48.10 17.22
C LYS A 237 29.04 -47.33 15.88
N HIS A 238 30.06 -46.54 15.57
CA HIS A 238 31.28 -46.08 16.22
C HIS A 238 31.78 -44.88 15.40
N LYS A 239 32.35 -43.86 16.05
CA LYS A 239 33.25 -42.86 15.44
C LYS A 239 34.70 -43.39 15.55
N PRO A 240 35.58 -43.02 14.62
CA PRO A 240 36.82 -42.28 14.98
C PRO A 240 37.03 -41.10 13.98
N ALA A 241 37.47 -39.86 14.30
CA ALA A 241 38.77 -39.39 14.83
C ALA A 241 39.97 -39.93 14.00
N LYS A 242 40.98 -39.22 13.52
CA LYS A 242 41.60 -37.90 13.79
C LYS A 242 42.69 -37.68 12.71
N GLY A 243 43.24 -36.46 12.60
CA GLY A 243 44.49 -36.12 11.91
C GLY A 243 44.37 -34.76 11.20
N ASP A 244 44.64 -33.63 11.87
CA ASP A 244 45.94 -32.98 12.14
C ASP A 244 46.70 -32.60 10.85
N THR A 245 47.40 -31.47 10.67
CA THR A 245 47.60 -30.14 11.30
C THR A 245 48.62 -29.41 10.37
N CYS A 246 48.74 -28.08 10.49
CA CYS A 246 49.75 -27.12 9.96
C CYS A 246 49.32 -26.30 8.74
N ALA A 247 49.60 -25.00 8.60
CA ALA A 247 50.20 -23.98 9.47
C ALA A 247 49.90 -22.60 8.84
N GLN A 248 49.91 -21.54 9.65
CA GLN A 248 49.98 -20.11 9.31
C GLN A 248 51.12 -19.53 10.17
N PRO A 249 51.62 -18.27 10.04
CA PRO A 249 51.65 -17.24 8.97
C PRO A 249 53.13 -16.72 8.86
N PRO A 250 53.53 -15.42 8.80
CA PRO A 250 52.96 -14.14 8.28
C PRO A 250 53.94 -13.35 7.38
N VAL A 251 53.50 -12.29 6.67
CA VAL A 251 54.38 -11.14 6.36
C VAL A 251 53.63 -9.81 6.39
N ASN A 252 54.26 -8.85 7.07
CA ASN A 252 53.87 -7.46 7.34
C ASN A 252 53.92 -6.52 6.11
N ASN A 253 52.99 -5.54 6.11
CA ASN A 253 53.08 -4.07 5.89
C ASN A 253 54.49 -3.41 5.75
N PRO A 254 54.66 -2.11 5.36
CA PRO A 254 53.69 -1.00 5.12
C PRO A 254 54.04 -0.04 3.93
N SER A 255 53.22 0.98 3.65
CA SER A 255 53.71 2.37 3.53
C SER A 255 52.60 3.43 3.41
N LYS A 256 52.73 4.42 4.30
CA LYS A 256 52.01 5.70 4.32
C LYS A 256 52.53 6.60 3.21
N SER A 257 51.68 7.46 2.65
CA SER A 257 52.09 8.79 2.22
C SER A 257 50.96 9.79 2.47
N ARG A 258 51.37 10.84 3.16
CA ARG A 258 50.60 11.94 3.74
C ARG A 258 51.16 13.19 3.06
N GLN A 259 50.34 13.95 2.34
CA GLN A 259 50.56 15.39 2.12
C GLN A 259 49.19 16.07 2.10
N LEU A 260 48.84 16.83 3.14
CA LEU A 260 49.18 18.24 3.40
C LEU A 260 48.51 19.24 2.44
N ARG A 261 47.55 19.97 3.02
CA ARG A 261 47.33 21.42 2.98
C ARG A 261 47.64 22.14 1.65
N ASN A 262 46.63 22.87 1.16
CA ASN A 262 46.80 24.30 0.97
C ASN A 262 45.49 25.06 1.27
N ARG A 263 45.68 26.16 1.99
CA ARG A 263 44.75 27.21 2.42
C ARG A 263 45.22 28.49 1.73
N CYS A 264 44.34 29.51 1.66
CA CYS A 264 44.56 30.91 1.23
C CYS A 264 44.20 31.18 -0.26
N HIS A 265 43.10 31.89 -0.52
CA HIS A 265 42.88 33.37 -0.48
C HIS A 265 43.10 34.01 -1.86
N LYS A 266 42.00 34.33 -2.55
CA LYS A 266 41.59 35.67 -2.93
C LYS A 266 40.15 35.64 -3.39
#